data_AF-A0AAD7GSQ9-F1
#
_entry.id   AF-A0AAD7GSQ9-F1
#
_cell.length_a   1.000
_cell.length_b   1.000
_cell.length_c   1.000
_cell.angle_alpha   90.00
_cell.angle_beta   90.00
_cell.angle_gamma   90.00
#
_symmetry.space_group_name_H-M   'P 1'
#
loop_
_entity.id
_entity.type
_entity.pdbx_description
1 polymer ?
#
loop_
_entity_poly.entity_id
_entity_poly.type
_entity_poly.pdbx_seq_one_letter_code
_entity_poly.pdbx_strand_id
1 'polypeptide(L)'
;MTLLQAYLDSAKRKSVHRLPLSALSPHLFRQATNSVKYSTDNNDLLEFIGDRAINLACALLVDKEKVCPDQQIFVGRKISNNDTLARLAYWLELDKYAALSPEDAYAIQGFSPRRNRDVPPKVLADLFEAFVGAYCLECGWVALLAWLEPFFAPLVQIATEDFLQCHRDTCHAPFYVSNWWRHRDGASISPKIYQALLQFLDGQQANFASMGRGAVEAIPLSTKFIFSTAGELVNDCDRVEIAHHLISQWICNIYVSIFPQNRGATAGAAHLATNITHLITSDVSLAFIASFFSLSSYFDVEDADFNSTRPVRWALPLHPATQAREAAYRTKLSLAFQAAVGWFYFRDPDAAQEWGTRFFTPIVIKSYHLLVQNPCYQPVLPRPKETRQPMRTMTNLQRRPVHLEQQRPTPWCYS
;
A
#
# COMPACT_ATOMS: atom_id res chain seq x y z
N MET A 1 -18.87 -15.46 -18.35
CA MET A 1 -18.63 -14.02 -18.51
C MET A 1 -19.51 -13.33 -17.50
N THR A 2 -18.96 -12.49 -16.64
CA THR A 2 -19.77 -11.82 -15.60
C THR A 2 -20.49 -10.62 -16.19
N LEU A 3 -21.55 -10.13 -15.53
CA LEU A 3 -22.27 -8.92 -15.94
C LEU A 3 -21.34 -7.71 -15.95
N LEU A 4 -20.43 -7.59 -14.98
CA LEU A 4 -19.43 -6.53 -14.94
C LEU A 4 -18.56 -6.53 -16.19
N GLN A 5 -18.02 -7.68 -16.57
CA GLN A 5 -17.20 -7.79 -17.78
C GLN A 5 -18.00 -7.44 -19.05
N ALA A 6 -19.25 -7.92 -19.15
CA ALA A 6 -20.13 -7.60 -20.27
C ALA A 6 -20.42 -6.10 -20.38
N TYR A 7 -20.69 -5.45 -19.24
CA TYR A 7 -20.86 -4.00 -19.17
C TYR A 7 -19.61 -3.30 -19.67
N LEU A 8 -18.43 -3.72 -19.19
CA LEU A 8 -17.17 -3.15 -19.60
C LEU A 8 -16.94 -3.33 -21.13
N ASP A 9 -17.14 -4.51 -21.68
CA ASP A 9 -16.90 -4.75 -23.11
C ASP A 9 -17.88 -3.99 -24.03
N SER A 10 -19.09 -3.76 -23.53
CA SER A 10 -20.14 -3.04 -24.26
C SER A 10 -19.99 -1.52 -24.19
N ALA A 11 -19.35 -1.00 -23.14
CA ALA A 11 -19.13 0.42 -22.96
C ALA A 11 -18.36 0.97 -24.17
N LYS A 12 -19.02 1.86 -24.92
CA LYS A 12 -18.30 2.64 -25.94
C LYS A 12 -17.24 3.46 -25.21
N ARG A 13 -16.12 3.77 -25.87
CA ARG A 13 -15.22 4.87 -25.47
C ARG A 13 -16.03 6.17 -25.49
N LYS A 14 -16.85 6.39 -24.46
CA LYS A 14 -17.69 7.56 -24.33
C LYS A 14 -16.84 8.58 -23.61
N SER A 15 -16.62 9.70 -24.26
CA SER A 15 -15.96 10.91 -23.74
C SER A 15 -16.65 11.57 -22.54
N VAL A 16 -17.60 10.88 -21.88
CA VAL A 16 -18.45 11.39 -20.82
C VAL A 16 -17.63 11.63 -19.55
N HIS A 17 -16.58 10.85 -19.33
CA HIS A 17 -15.65 11.07 -18.22
C HIS A 17 -14.26 11.35 -18.80
N ARG A 18 -13.80 12.59 -18.64
CA ARG A 18 -12.48 13.03 -19.12
C ARG A 18 -11.45 12.85 -18.02
N LEU A 19 -10.25 12.46 -18.40
CA LEU A 19 -9.09 12.54 -17.52
C LEU A 19 -8.90 13.99 -17.07
N PRO A 20 -8.68 14.26 -15.77
CA PRO A 20 -8.44 15.61 -15.25
C PRO A 20 -7.01 16.07 -15.56
N LEU A 21 -6.62 16.07 -16.84
CA LEU A 21 -5.25 16.33 -17.29
C LEU A 21 -4.72 17.69 -16.82
N SER A 22 -5.58 18.71 -16.75
CA SER A 22 -5.21 20.06 -16.30
C SER A 22 -4.95 20.18 -14.80
N ALA A 23 -5.33 19.17 -14.01
CA ALA A 23 -5.13 19.17 -12.57
C ALA A 23 -3.73 18.67 -12.17
N LEU A 24 -3.04 17.96 -13.05
CA LEU A 24 -1.69 17.43 -12.79
C LEU A 24 -0.62 18.39 -13.30
N SER A 25 0.44 18.57 -12.51
CA SER A 25 1.64 19.25 -13.00
C SER A 25 2.24 18.49 -14.20
N PRO A 26 2.81 19.18 -15.21
CA PRO A 26 3.36 18.51 -16.39
C PRO A 26 4.44 17.47 -16.07
N HIS A 27 5.18 17.68 -14.98
CA HIS A 27 6.17 16.71 -14.49
C HIS A 27 5.49 15.43 -14.00
N LEU A 28 4.52 15.55 -13.09
CA LEU A 28 3.86 14.40 -12.49
C LEU A 28 3.02 13.63 -13.51
N PHE A 29 2.39 14.32 -14.47
CA PHE A 29 1.70 13.66 -15.58
C PHE A 29 2.67 12.81 -16.43
N ARG A 30 3.82 13.36 -16.83
CA ARG A 30 4.85 12.60 -17.57
C ARG A 30 5.35 11.40 -16.80
N GLN A 31 5.54 11.55 -15.48
CA GLN A 31 5.95 10.45 -14.62
C GLN A 31 4.88 9.37 -14.59
N ALA A 32 3.61 9.72 -14.34
CA ALA A 32 2.50 8.78 -14.27
C ALA A 32 2.29 7.98 -15.57
N THR A 33 2.58 8.59 -16.71
CA THR A 33 2.44 7.96 -18.03
C THR A 33 3.73 7.28 -18.51
N ASN A 34 4.80 7.21 -17.71
CA ASN A 34 6.04 6.54 -18.09
C ASN A 34 6.10 5.12 -17.50
N SER A 35 5.61 4.13 -18.23
CA SER A 35 5.61 2.72 -17.80
C SER A 35 6.91 1.98 -18.09
N VAL A 36 7.94 2.67 -18.62
CA VAL A 36 9.21 2.04 -18.95
C VAL A 36 9.98 1.76 -17.66
N LYS A 37 9.96 0.51 -17.21
CA LYS A 37 10.67 0.05 -16.00
C LYS A 37 12.14 0.46 -16.03
N TYR A 38 12.69 0.78 -14.86
CA TYR A 38 14.08 1.21 -14.67
C TYR A 38 14.47 2.53 -15.36
N SER A 39 13.57 3.17 -16.10
CA SER A 39 13.82 4.49 -16.66
C SER A 39 13.78 5.57 -15.57
N THR A 40 14.38 6.73 -15.86
CA THR A 40 14.22 7.92 -15.00
C THR A 40 12.77 8.37 -15.02
N ASP A 41 12.23 8.73 -13.85
CA ASP A 41 10.84 9.14 -13.69
C ASP A 41 9.84 8.08 -14.22
N ASN A 42 10.11 6.79 -13.97
CA ASN A 42 9.10 5.76 -14.21
C ASN A 42 7.96 5.85 -13.19
N ASN A 43 6.87 5.16 -13.50
CA ASN A 43 5.64 5.22 -12.75
C ASN A 43 5.51 4.15 -11.64
N ASP A 44 6.50 3.29 -11.40
CA ASP A 44 6.38 2.14 -10.48
C ASP A 44 5.92 2.55 -9.06
N LEU A 45 6.45 3.66 -8.51
CA LEU A 45 6.02 4.13 -7.19
C LEU A 45 4.61 4.75 -7.23
N LEU A 46 4.25 5.41 -8.33
CA LEU A 46 2.91 5.97 -8.51
C LEU A 46 1.87 4.87 -8.69
N GLU A 47 2.20 3.80 -9.42
CA GLU A 47 1.39 2.56 -9.52
C GLU A 47 1.09 2.05 -8.11
N PHE A 48 2.12 1.86 -7.29
CA PHE A 48 1.95 1.41 -5.91
C PHE A 48 1.05 2.33 -5.07
N ILE A 49 1.23 3.66 -5.16
CA ILE A 49 0.37 4.62 -4.44
C ILE A 49 -1.07 4.53 -4.94
N GLY A 50 -1.25 4.42 -6.25
CA GLY A 50 -2.53 4.31 -6.92
C GLY A 50 -3.31 3.06 -6.54
N ASP A 51 -2.66 1.90 -6.54
CA ASP A 51 -3.26 0.63 -6.11
C ASP A 51 -3.85 0.74 -4.70
N ARG A 52 -3.10 1.32 -3.76
CA ARG A 52 -3.60 1.53 -2.38
C ARG A 52 -4.79 2.49 -2.34
N ALA A 53 -4.72 3.58 -3.09
CA ALA A 53 -5.78 4.57 -3.12
C ALA A 53 -7.07 4.03 -3.78
N ILE A 54 -6.95 3.26 -4.87
CA ILE A 54 -8.08 2.61 -5.56
C ILE A 54 -8.73 1.58 -4.65
N ASN A 55 -7.94 0.70 -4.02
CA ASN A 55 -8.51 -0.33 -3.14
C ASN A 55 -9.28 0.29 -1.96
N LEU A 56 -8.75 1.36 -1.35
CA LEU A 56 -9.48 2.11 -0.33
C LEU A 56 -10.76 2.76 -0.88
N ALA A 57 -10.68 3.40 -2.05
CA ALA A 57 -11.84 4.06 -2.65
C ALA A 57 -12.95 3.06 -2.98
N CYS A 58 -12.59 1.92 -3.58
CA CYS A 58 -13.49 0.80 -3.85
C CYS A 58 -14.11 0.28 -2.56
N ALA A 59 -13.33 0.04 -1.51
CA ALA A 59 -13.87 -0.43 -0.23
C ALA A 59 -14.89 0.56 0.36
N LEU A 60 -14.61 1.86 0.35
CA LEU A 60 -15.56 2.87 0.84
C LEU A 60 -16.81 3.00 -0.04
N LEU A 61 -16.69 2.87 -1.36
CA LEU A 61 -17.84 2.93 -2.26
C LEU A 61 -18.75 1.71 -2.12
N VAL A 62 -18.18 0.51 -1.97
CA VAL A 62 -18.97 -0.71 -1.72
C VAL A 62 -19.67 -0.65 -0.37
N ASP A 63 -19.03 -0.08 0.66
CA ASP A 63 -19.62 0.06 1.99
C ASP A 63 -20.94 0.84 1.97
N LYS A 64 -21.07 1.84 1.10
CA LYS A 64 -22.29 2.65 0.94
C LYS A 64 -23.50 1.86 0.43
N GLU A 65 -23.27 0.80 -0.34
CA GLU A 65 -24.33 0.06 -1.05
C GLU A 65 -24.44 -1.42 -0.65
N LYS A 66 -23.57 -1.91 0.24
CA LYS A 66 -23.58 -3.33 0.61
C LYS A 66 -24.83 -3.72 1.40
N VAL A 67 -25.27 -4.96 1.20
CA VAL A 67 -26.36 -5.61 1.95
C VAL A 67 -25.83 -6.57 3.01
N CYS A 68 -24.58 -7.03 2.87
CA CYS A 68 -23.93 -7.89 3.86
C CYS A 68 -22.39 -7.72 3.82
N PRO A 69 -21.67 -8.16 4.87
CA PRO A 69 -20.21 -8.05 4.90
C PRO A 69 -19.50 -8.86 3.80
N ASP A 70 -20.02 -10.02 3.41
CA ASP A 70 -19.43 -10.86 2.35
C ASP A 70 -19.38 -10.15 0.99
N GLN A 71 -20.41 -9.35 0.68
CA GLN A 71 -20.45 -8.54 -0.53
C GLN A 71 -19.32 -7.50 -0.56
N GLN A 72 -18.95 -6.94 0.60
CA GLN A 72 -17.87 -5.96 0.73
C GLN A 72 -16.60 -6.46 0.03
N ILE A 73 -16.21 -7.69 0.38
CA ILE A 73 -14.96 -8.31 -0.08
C ILE A 73 -15.10 -8.73 -1.54
N PHE A 74 -16.21 -9.38 -1.90
CA PHE A 74 -16.40 -9.87 -3.27
C PHE A 74 -16.43 -8.74 -4.29
N VAL A 75 -17.29 -7.73 -4.05
CA VAL A 75 -17.49 -6.62 -4.97
C VAL A 75 -16.25 -5.75 -5.03
N GLY A 76 -15.64 -5.43 -3.89
CA GLY A 76 -14.40 -4.66 -3.81
C GLY A 76 -13.31 -5.24 -4.71
N ARG A 77 -13.03 -6.55 -4.58
CA ARG A 77 -12.04 -7.24 -5.43
C ARG A 77 -12.42 -7.30 -6.91
N LYS A 78 -13.71 -7.37 -7.22
CA LYS A 78 -14.18 -7.43 -8.61
C LYS A 78 -13.96 -6.09 -9.32
N ILE A 79 -14.18 -4.98 -8.64
CA ILE A 79 -14.04 -3.66 -9.25
C ILE A 79 -12.61 -3.12 -9.20
N SER A 80 -11.77 -3.58 -8.26
CA SER A 80 -10.37 -3.13 -8.14
C SER A 80 -9.33 -4.05 -8.79
N ASN A 81 -9.71 -5.12 -9.47
CA ASN A 81 -8.72 -6.02 -10.11
C ASN A 81 -8.19 -5.46 -11.43
N ASN A 82 -7.04 -5.99 -11.85
CA ASN A 82 -6.33 -5.59 -13.06
C ASN A 82 -7.17 -5.69 -14.34
N ASP A 83 -8.11 -6.64 -14.45
CA ASP A 83 -8.97 -6.72 -15.65
C ASP A 83 -9.89 -5.49 -15.73
N THR A 84 -10.57 -5.16 -14.62
CA THR A 84 -11.43 -3.98 -14.54
C THR A 84 -10.63 -2.69 -14.75
N LEU A 85 -9.51 -2.51 -14.05
CA LEU A 85 -8.69 -1.30 -14.13
C LEU A 85 -8.08 -1.11 -15.52
N ALA A 86 -7.61 -2.19 -16.16
CA ALA A 86 -7.06 -2.11 -17.51
C ALA A 86 -8.12 -1.75 -18.56
N ARG A 87 -9.35 -2.25 -18.42
CA ARG A 87 -10.48 -1.85 -19.29
C ARG A 87 -10.84 -0.39 -19.09
N LEU A 88 -10.81 0.11 -17.85
CA LEU A 88 -10.99 1.55 -17.56
C LEU A 88 -9.90 2.41 -18.19
N ALA A 89 -8.62 2.03 -18.05
CA ALA A 89 -7.51 2.72 -18.71
C ALA A 89 -7.68 2.78 -20.24
N TYR A 90 -8.09 1.67 -20.85
CA TYR A 90 -8.33 1.60 -22.28
C TYR A 90 -9.46 2.53 -22.76
N TRP A 91 -10.50 2.72 -21.95
CA TRP A 91 -11.57 3.67 -22.30
C TRP A 91 -11.18 5.12 -22.13
N LEU A 92 -10.35 5.39 -21.12
CA LEU A 92 -9.77 6.70 -20.85
C LEU A 92 -8.63 7.06 -21.82
N GLU A 93 -8.24 6.10 -22.66
CA GLU A 93 -7.18 6.23 -23.66
C GLU A 93 -5.83 6.63 -23.03
N LEU A 94 -5.54 6.13 -21.82
CA LEU A 94 -4.30 6.41 -21.11
C LEU A 94 -3.06 5.95 -21.90
N ASP A 95 -3.20 4.88 -22.68
CA ASP A 95 -2.19 4.37 -23.59
C ASP A 95 -1.68 5.40 -24.61
N LYS A 96 -2.53 6.35 -25.03
CA LYS A 96 -2.15 7.38 -26.01
C LYS A 96 -1.16 8.40 -25.48
N TYR A 97 -1.04 8.51 -24.16
CA TYR A 97 -0.12 9.43 -23.48
C TYR A 97 1.10 8.71 -22.92
N ALA A 98 1.13 7.38 -22.99
CA ALA A 98 2.10 6.56 -22.31
C ALA A 98 3.42 6.42 -23.07
N ALA A 99 4.53 6.51 -22.36
CA ALA A 99 5.79 5.95 -22.82
C ALA A 99 5.80 4.46 -22.47
N LEU A 100 5.82 3.62 -23.50
CA LEU A 100 5.67 2.17 -23.41
C LEU A 100 6.95 1.46 -23.86
N SER A 101 7.19 0.27 -23.32
CA SER A 101 8.14 -0.66 -23.93
C SER A 101 7.61 -1.16 -25.29
N PRO A 102 8.47 -1.62 -26.21
CA PRO A 102 8.03 -2.24 -27.46
C PRO A 102 7.05 -3.41 -27.23
N GLU A 103 7.30 -4.22 -26.21
CA GLU A 103 6.49 -5.36 -25.83
C GLU A 103 5.08 -4.94 -25.36
N ASP A 104 5.01 -3.93 -24.48
CA ASP A 104 3.75 -3.38 -23.99
C ASP A 104 2.93 -2.73 -25.12
N ALA A 105 3.59 -1.97 -25.99
CA ALA A 105 2.96 -1.33 -27.13
C ALA A 105 2.35 -2.36 -28.09
N TYR A 106 3.08 -3.45 -28.36
CA TYR A 106 2.59 -4.56 -29.19
C TYR A 106 1.38 -5.26 -28.55
N ALA A 107 1.44 -5.53 -27.24
CA ALA A 107 0.35 -6.16 -26.50
C ALA A 107 -0.94 -5.29 -26.52
N ILE A 108 -0.82 -3.97 -26.35
CA ILE A 108 -1.95 -3.04 -26.42
C ILE A 108 -2.53 -2.97 -27.83
N GLN A 109 -1.70 -2.94 -28.88
CA GLN A 109 -2.18 -2.89 -30.26
C GLN A 109 -3.01 -4.12 -30.64
N GLY A 110 -2.67 -5.29 -30.09
CA GLY A 110 -3.42 -6.54 -30.27
C GLY A 110 -4.73 -6.59 -29.47
N PHE A 111 -4.88 -5.77 -28.42
CA PHE A 111 -6.01 -5.84 -27.51
C PHE A 111 -7.26 -5.12 -28.04
N SER A 112 -8.40 -5.82 -28.00
CA SER A 112 -9.72 -5.23 -28.27
C SER A 112 -10.75 -5.79 -27.30
N PRO A 113 -11.40 -4.96 -26.47
CA PRO A 113 -12.44 -5.41 -25.53
C PRO A 113 -13.59 -6.17 -26.22
N ARG A 114 -13.82 -5.89 -27.51
CA ARG A 114 -14.91 -6.47 -28.30
C ARG A 114 -14.56 -7.76 -29.03
N ARG A 115 -13.28 -8.13 -29.14
CA ARG A 115 -12.83 -9.31 -29.92
C ARG A 115 -12.77 -10.61 -29.11
N ASN A 116 -13.49 -10.66 -27.99
CA ASN A 116 -13.79 -11.86 -27.21
C ASN A 116 -12.57 -12.47 -26.47
N ARG A 117 -12.61 -12.38 -25.13
CA ARG A 117 -11.81 -13.13 -24.14
C ARG A 117 -10.33 -12.77 -23.94
N ASP A 118 -9.82 -11.74 -24.61
CA ASP A 118 -8.46 -11.30 -24.32
C ASP A 118 -8.40 -10.68 -22.92
N VAL A 119 -7.49 -11.22 -22.10
CA VAL A 119 -7.08 -10.60 -20.84
C VAL A 119 -6.37 -9.30 -21.22
N PRO A 120 -6.79 -8.14 -20.71
CA PRO A 120 -6.17 -6.88 -21.07
C PRO A 120 -4.70 -6.87 -20.60
N PRO A 121 -3.78 -6.23 -21.36
CA PRO A 121 -2.39 -6.10 -20.95
C PRO A 121 -2.27 -5.46 -19.56
N LYS A 122 -1.49 -6.06 -18.65
CA LYS A 122 -1.31 -5.58 -17.26
C LYS A 122 -0.91 -4.10 -17.22
N VAL A 123 -0.04 -3.67 -18.14
CA VAL A 123 0.44 -2.27 -18.25
C VAL A 123 -0.68 -1.23 -18.29
N LEU A 124 -1.87 -1.57 -18.79
CA LEU A 124 -3.02 -0.66 -18.78
C LEU A 124 -3.57 -0.45 -17.35
N ALA A 125 -3.64 -1.50 -16.54
CA ALA A 125 -4.01 -1.37 -15.13
C ALA A 125 -2.96 -0.54 -14.40
N ASP A 126 -1.69 -0.82 -14.63
CA ASP A 126 -0.55 -0.11 -14.01
C ASP A 126 -0.57 1.38 -14.36
N LEU A 127 -0.93 1.73 -15.61
CA LEU A 127 -1.13 3.13 -16.03
C LEU A 127 -2.33 3.78 -15.33
N PHE A 128 -3.44 3.07 -15.14
CA PHE A 128 -4.60 3.60 -14.40
C PHE A 128 -4.22 3.88 -12.95
N GLU A 129 -3.59 2.90 -12.29
CA GLU A 129 -3.07 3.02 -10.92
C GLU A 129 -2.08 4.17 -10.82
N ALA A 130 -1.08 4.25 -11.69
CA ALA A 130 -0.12 5.33 -11.69
C ALA A 130 -0.75 6.71 -11.85
N PHE A 131 -1.73 6.86 -12.74
CA PHE A 131 -2.46 8.11 -12.90
C PHE A 131 -3.24 8.48 -11.62
N VAL A 132 -3.92 7.51 -11.01
CA VAL A 132 -4.62 7.69 -9.74
C VAL A 132 -3.65 8.07 -8.62
N GLY A 133 -2.49 7.42 -8.55
CA GLY A 133 -1.44 7.76 -7.59
C GLY A 133 -0.95 9.19 -7.75
N ALA A 134 -0.69 9.63 -8.98
CA ALA A 134 -0.35 11.02 -9.29
C ALA A 134 -1.46 12.00 -8.87
N TYR A 135 -2.72 11.70 -9.21
CA TYR A 135 -3.85 12.55 -8.86
C TYR A 135 -4.06 12.65 -7.35
N CYS A 136 -3.88 11.54 -6.63
CA CYS A 136 -3.94 11.52 -5.16
C CYS A 136 -2.86 12.40 -4.53
N LEU A 137 -1.63 12.39 -5.07
CA LEU A 137 -0.52 13.18 -4.54
C LEU A 137 -0.68 14.68 -4.81
N GLU A 138 -1.17 15.06 -6.00
CA GLU A 138 -1.30 16.46 -6.41
C GLU A 138 -2.58 17.11 -5.84
N CYS A 139 -3.70 16.38 -5.88
CA CYS A 139 -5.03 16.93 -5.55
C CYS A 139 -5.58 16.46 -4.20
N GLY A 140 -4.98 15.44 -3.58
CA GLY A 140 -5.42 14.88 -2.30
C GLY A 140 -6.57 13.88 -2.40
N TRP A 141 -6.83 13.22 -1.27
CA TRP A 141 -7.80 12.12 -1.16
C TRP A 141 -9.24 12.51 -1.51
N VAL A 142 -9.71 13.66 -1.02
CA VAL A 142 -11.10 14.11 -1.24
C VAL A 142 -11.38 14.34 -2.73
N ALA A 143 -10.46 15.01 -3.42
CA ALA A 143 -10.58 15.24 -4.85
C ALA A 143 -10.52 13.92 -5.64
N LEU A 144 -9.64 13.00 -5.25
CA LEU A 144 -9.55 11.68 -5.86
C LEU A 144 -10.88 10.91 -5.75
N LEU A 145 -11.45 10.83 -4.55
CA LEU A 145 -12.68 10.07 -4.33
C LEU A 145 -13.84 10.67 -5.14
N ALA A 146 -13.96 12.00 -5.18
CA ALA A 146 -14.97 12.69 -5.99
C ALA A 146 -14.80 12.43 -7.49
N TRP A 147 -13.56 12.28 -7.97
CA TRP A 147 -13.29 11.93 -9.37
C TRP A 147 -13.57 10.45 -9.68
N LEU A 148 -13.26 9.52 -8.76
CA LEU A 148 -13.46 8.09 -8.95
C LEU A 148 -14.91 7.64 -8.81
N GLU A 149 -15.68 8.25 -7.92
CA GLU A 149 -17.05 7.84 -7.60
C GLU A 149 -17.97 7.71 -8.85
N PRO A 150 -17.99 8.67 -9.80
CA PRO A 150 -18.77 8.53 -11.03
C PRO A 150 -18.37 7.34 -11.92
N PHE A 151 -17.12 6.87 -11.85
CA PHE A 151 -16.67 5.68 -12.60
C PHE A 151 -17.04 4.40 -11.89
N PHE A 152 -16.81 4.34 -10.58
CA PHE A 152 -16.88 3.12 -9.80
C PHE A 152 -18.29 2.82 -9.29
N ALA A 153 -19.13 3.82 -8.99
CA ALA A 153 -20.48 3.58 -8.50
C ALA A 153 -21.33 2.70 -9.46
N PRO A 154 -21.35 2.92 -10.78
CA PRO A 154 -22.00 1.99 -11.71
C PRO A 154 -21.40 0.58 -11.69
N LEU A 155 -20.08 0.46 -11.47
CA LEU A 155 -19.41 -0.85 -11.40
C LEU A 155 -19.79 -1.60 -10.12
N VAL A 156 -19.95 -0.89 -8.98
CA VAL A 156 -20.41 -1.46 -7.71
C VAL A 156 -21.79 -2.06 -7.88
N GLN A 157 -22.72 -1.35 -8.54
CA GLN A 157 -24.08 -1.83 -8.77
C GLN A 157 -24.09 -3.11 -9.63
N ILE A 158 -23.33 -3.12 -10.72
CA ILE A 158 -23.30 -4.28 -11.64
C ILE A 158 -22.56 -5.47 -11.01
N ALA A 159 -21.46 -5.22 -10.29
CA ALA A 159 -20.74 -6.27 -9.57
C ALA A 159 -21.55 -6.82 -8.39
N THR A 160 -22.46 -6.03 -7.82
CA THR A 160 -23.45 -6.49 -6.84
C THR A 160 -24.44 -7.46 -7.48
N GLU A 161 -24.90 -7.22 -8.71
CA GLU A 161 -25.71 -8.20 -9.44
C GLU A 161 -24.96 -9.51 -9.68
N ASP A 162 -23.67 -9.44 -10.05
CA ASP A 162 -22.79 -10.61 -10.17
C ASP A 162 -22.69 -11.38 -8.84
N PHE A 163 -22.56 -10.67 -7.71
CA PHE A 163 -22.54 -11.25 -6.37
C PHE A 163 -23.85 -11.97 -6.05
N LEU A 164 -24.98 -11.32 -6.29
CA LEU A 164 -26.32 -11.87 -6.01
C LEU A 164 -26.63 -13.09 -6.88
N GLN A 165 -26.19 -13.12 -8.14
CA GLN A 165 -26.32 -14.30 -9.00
C GLN A 165 -25.50 -15.47 -8.46
N CYS A 166 -24.23 -15.23 -8.15
CA CYS A 166 -23.35 -16.25 -7.56
C CYS A 166 -23.93 -16.83 -6.26
N HIS A 167 -24.49 -15.99 -5.39
CA HIS A 167 -25.09 -16.41 -4.12
C HIS A 167 -26.39 -17.20 -4.28
N ARG A 168 -27.20 -16.93 -5.30
CA ARG A 168 -28.39 -17.74 -5.60
C ARG A 168 -28.04 -19.12 -6.10
N ASP A 169 -26.99 -19.21 -6.90
CA ASP A 169 -26.60 -20.44 -7.59
C ASP A 169 -25.74 -21.39 -6.71
N THR A 170 -25.20 -20.90 -5.59
CA THR A 170 -24.33 -21.68 -4.71
C THR A 170 -24.83 -21.76 -3.27
N CYS A 171 -24.95 -22.97 -2.73
CA CYS A 171 -25.21 -23.25 -1.31
C CYS A 171 -23.93 -23.07 -0.46
N HIS A 172 -23.11 -22.06 -0.74
CA HIS A 172 -21.74 -22.00 -0.23
C HIS A 172 -21.54 -21.12 1.00
N ALA A 173 -20.51 -21.54 1.74
CA ALA A 173 -20.02 -20.95 2.97
C ALA A 173 -19.73 -19.44 2.81
N PRO A 174 -19.84 -18.66 3.89
CA PRO A 174 -19.59 -17.22 3.84
C PRO A 174 -18.28 -16.88 3.14
N PHE A 175 -18.26 -15.78 2.39
CA PHE A 175 -17.02 -15.15 1.92
C PHE A 175 -16.34 -14.51 3.12
N TYR A 176 -15.83 -15.35 4.02
CA TYR A 176 -15.02 -14.89 5.11
C TYR A 176 -13.84 -14.11 4.54
N VAL A 177 -13.33 -13.25 5.41
CA VAL A 177 -12.00 -12.65 5.42
C VAL A 177 -10.95 -13.77 5.37
N SER A 178 -10.93 -14.47 4.23
CA SER A 178 -9.93 -15.46 3.92
C SER A 178 -8.59 -14.75 3.90
N ASN A 179 -7.52 -15.51 4.08
CA ASN A 179 -6.15 -15.04 4.19
C ASN A 179 -5.58 -14.33 2.93
N TRP A 180 -6.39 -13.68 2.09
CA TRP A 180 -5.98 -13.18 0.79
C TRP A 180 -5.15 -11.90 0.87
N TRP A 181 -5.47 -10.95 1.77
CA TRP A 181 -4.56 -9.83 2.10
C TRP A 181 -3.51 -10.21 3.14
N ARG A 182 -3.70 -11.35 3.84
CA ARG A 182 -2.65 -11.92 4.68
C ARG A 182 -1.59 -12.47 3.74
N HIS A 183 -0.69 -11.59 3.34
CA HIS A 183 0.62 -12.00 2.88
C HIS A 183 1.14 -12.94 3.96
N ARG A 184 1.17 -14.26 3.65
CA ARG A 184 1.74 -15.28 4.54
C ARG A 184 3.05 -14.70 5.05
N ASP A 185 3.14 -14.53 6.37
CA ASP A 185 4.26 -13.89 7.10
C ASP A 185 5.47 -13.74 6.19
N GLY A 186 5.66 -12.52 5.65
CA GLY A 186 6.49 -12.27 4.48
C GLY A 186 7.77 -13.09 4.52
N ALA A 187 7.82 -14.17 3.76
CA ALA A 187 8.94 -15.14 3.79
C ALA A 187 10.28 -14.47 3.41
N SER A 188 10.23 -13.23 2.91
CA SER A 188 11.37 -12.37 2.59
C SER A 188 11.93 -11.58 3.77
N ILE A 189 11.13 -11.21 4.79
CA ILE A 189 11.57 -10.33 5.86
C ILE A 189 12.23 -11.14 6.97
N SER A 190 13.49 -10.81 7.27
CA SER A 190 14.28 -11.52 8.28
C SER A 190 13.58 -11.48 9.65
N PRO A 191 13.54 -12.61 10.39
CA PRO A 191 13.07 -12.65 11.77
C PRO A 191 13.73 -11.60 12.69
N LYS A 192 15.00 -11.25 12.42
CA LYS A 192 15.73 -10.20 13.16
C LYS A 192 15.11 -8.80 12.98
N ILE A 193 14.59 -8.51 11.78
CA ILE A 193 13.93 -7.22 11.49
C ILE A 193 12.61 -7.13 12.26
N TYR A 194 11.81 -8.22 12.25
CA TYR A 194 10.60 -8.30 13.09
C TYR A 194 10.93 -8.10 14.56
N GLN A 195 11.90 -8.83 15.10
CA GLN A 195 12.30 -8.71 16.49
C GLN A 195 12.72 -7.28 16.85
N ALA A 196 13.49 -6.61 15.98
CA ALA A 196 13.91 -5.23 16.20
C ALA A 196 12.74 -4.23 16.15
N LEU A 197 11.73 -4.47 15.32
CA LEU A 197 10.50 -3.66 15.32
C LEU A 197 9.70 -3.90 16.60
N LEU A 198 9.51 -5.14 17.02
CA LEU A 198 8.76 -5.47 18.24
C LEU A 198 9.43 -4.87 19.49
N GLN A 199 10.75 -4.92 19.59
CA GLN A 199 11.51 -4.25 20.66
C GLN A 199 11.28 -2.74 20.67
N PHE A 200 11.19 -2.11 19.50
CA PHE A 200 10.85 -0.69 19.39
C PHE A 200 9.42 -0.41 19.86
N LEU A 201 8.45 -1.22 19.44
CA LEU A 201 7.05 -1.08 19.87
C LEU A 201 6.90 -1.26 21.38
N ASP A 202 7.58 -2.26 21.94
CA ASP A 202 7.59 -2.56 23.38
C ASP A 202 8.14 -1.38 24.19
N GLY A 203 9.27 -0.81 23.77
CA GLY A 203 9.85 0.39 24.37
C GLY A 203 8.98 1.65 24.21
N GLN A 204 7.92 1.62 23.40
CA GLN A 204 6.98 2.71 23.17
C GLN A 204 5.55 2.36 23.63
N GLN A 205 5.36 1.27 24.38
CA GLN A 205 4.04 0.76 24.75
C GLN A 205 3.13 1.83 25.37
N ALA A 206 3.61 2.58 26.36
CA ALA A 206 2.81 3.61 27.04
C ALA A 206 2.35 4.73 26.08
N ASN A 207 3.21 5.11 25.13
CA ASN A 207 2.89 6.11 24.12
C ASN A 207 1.83 5.59 23.16
N PHE A 208 2.01 4.38 22.62
CA PHE A 208 1.03 3.77 21.72
C PHE A 208 -0.31 3.50 22.40
N ALA A 209 -0.30 2.96 23.63
CA ALA A 209 -1.50 2.78 24.46
C ALA A 209 -2.27 4.10 24.63
N SER A 210 -1.56 5.19 24.91
CA SER A 210 -2.15 6.52 25.04
C SER A 210 -2.74 7.02 23.72
N MET A 211 -2.03 6.83 22.60
CA MET A 211 -2.48 7.24 21.28
C MET A 211 -3.69 6.45 20.78
N GLY A 212 -3.80 5.16 21.12
CA GLY A 212 -4.89 4.29 20.66
C GLY A 212 -6.20 4.42 21.42
N ARG A 213 -6.26 5.21 22.51
CA ARG A 213 -7.50 5.42 23.29
C ARG A 213 -8.69 5.81 22.41
N GLY A 214 -8.49 6.76 21.49
CA GLY A 214 -9.56 7.21 20.60
C GLY A 214 -10.14 6.09 19.74
N ALA A 215 -9.30 5.16 19.28
CA ALA A 215 -9.75 4.01 18.49
C ALA A 215 -10.51 2.98 19.34
N VAL A 216 -10.05 2.72 20.57
CA VAL A 216 -10.75 1.82 21.51
C VAL A 216 -12.10 2.39 21.93
N GLU A 217 -12.15 3.69 22.25
CA GLU A 217 -13.39 4.39 22.63
C GLU A 217 -14.42 4.46 21.48
N ALA A 218 -13.99 4.23 20.24
CA ALA A 218 -14.89 4.17 19.09
C ALA A 218 -15.64 2.85 18.97
N ILE A 219 -15.15 1.79 19.64
CA ILE A 219 -15.81 0.49 19.63
C ILE A 219 -17.11 0.59 20.44
N PRO A 220 -18.27 0.24 19.88
CA PRO A 220 -19.52 0.21 20.64
C PRO A 220 -19.41 -0.70 21.86
N LEU A 221 -19.95 -0.29 23.01
CA LEU A 221 -19.87 -1.07 24.26
C LEU A 221 -20.55 -2.45 24.16
N SER A 222 -21.52 -2.59 23.26
CA SER A 222 -22.20 -3.87 22.96
C SER A 222 -21.40 -4.80 22.05
N THR A 223 -20.32 -4.32 21.44
CA THR A 223 -19.55 -5.11 20.48
C THR A 223 -18.87 -6.29 21.16
N LYS A 224 -19.04 -7.45 20.55
CA LYS A 224 -18.31 -8.68 20.85
C LYS A 224 -17.69 -9.18 19.56
N PHE A 225 -16.38 -9.34 19.51
CA PHE A 225 -15.71 -9.90 18.35
C PHE A 225 -15.90 -11.42 18.35
N ILE A 226 -16.67 -11.91 17.38
CA ILE A 226 -16.97 -13.32 17.21
C ILE A 226 -16.04 -13.88 16.14
N PHE A 227 -15.28 -14.89 16.51
CA PHE A 227 -14.34 -15.55 15.60
C PHE A 227 -14.85 -16.92 15.17
N SER A 228 -14.63 -17.27 13.91
CA SER A 228 -14.87 -18.63 13.40
C SER A 228 -13.87 -19.62 14.03
N THR A 229 -14.12 -20.92 13.85
CA THR A 229 -13.17 -21.97 14.25
C THR A 229 -11.82 -21.86 13.53
N ALA A 230 -11.78 -21.17 12.39
CA ALA A 230 -10.55 -20.86 11.65
C ALA A 230 -9.85 -19.57 12.15
N GLY A 231 -10.42 -18.87 13.13
CA GLY A 231 -9.90 -17.61 13.69
C GLY A 231 -10.20 -16.39 12.84
N GLU A 232 -11.19 -16.45 11.94
CA GLU A 232 -11.64 -15.32 11.12
C GLU A 232 -12.71 -14.52 11.86
N LEU A 233 -12.69 -13.19 11.75
CA LEU A 233 -13.70 -12.34 12.40
C LEU A 233 -15.01 -12.37 11.59
N VAL A 234 -16.14 -12.64 12.24
CA VAL A 234 -17.42 -12.91 11.59
C VAL A 234 -18.31 -11.66 11.49
N ASN A 235 -18.45 -10.89 12.57
CA ASN A 235 -19.48 -9.85 12.68
C ASN A 235 -19.01 -8.42 12.35
N ASP A 236 -17.71 -8.21 12.13
CA ASP A 236 -17.10 -6.91 11.83
C ASP A 236 -16.03 -7.01 10.71
N CYS A 237 -16.14 -8.03 9.85
CA CYS A 237 -15.18 -8.29 8.78
C CYS A 237 -15.09 -7.15 7.74
N ASP A 238 -16.18 -6.43 7.53
CA ASP A 238 -16.24 -5.24 6.71
C ASP A 238 -15.43 -4.07 7.28
N ARG A 239 -15.46 -3.90 8.62
CA ARG A 239 -14.64 -2.91 9.32
C ARG A 239 -13.16 -3.24 9.17
N VAL A 240 -12.82 -4.53 9.25
CA VAL A 240 -11.45 -5.01 9.01
C VAL A 240 -11.01 -4.72 7.57
N GLU A 241 -11.84 -5.01 6.57
CA GLU A 241 -11.52 -4.74 5.15
C GLU A 241 -11.16 -3.27 4.92
N ILE A 242 -11.99 -2.35 5.42
CA ILE A 242 -11.77 -0.91 5.25
C ILE A 242 -10.55 -0.45 6.03
N ALA A 243 -10.38 -0.92 7.27
CA ALA A 243 -9.21 -0.61 8.07
C ALA A 243 -7.90 -1.10 7.45
N HIS A 244 -7.91 -2.27 6.80
CA HIS A 244 -6.74 -2.78 6.09
C HIS A 244 -6.27 -1.80 5.00
N HIS A 245 -7.19 -1.30 4.19
CA HIS A 245 -6.88 -0.34 3.14
C HIS A 245 -6.50 1.04 3.71
N LEU A 246 -7.16 1.50 4.78
CA LEU A 246 -6.81 2.74 5.48
C LEU A 246 -5.38 2.70 6.02
N ILE A 247 -5.03 1.65 6.77
CA ILE A 247 -3.69 1.49 7.36
C ILE A 247 -2.64 1.45 6.25
N SER A 248 -2.89 0.70 5.16
CA SER A 248 -1.99 0.63 4.02
C SER A 248 -1.81 1.99 3.35
N GLN A 249 -2.89 2.76 3.17
CA GLN A 249 -2.85 4.11 2.60
C GLN A 249 -2.10 5.09 3.52
N TRP A 250 -2.31 5.03 4.83
CA TRP A 250 -1.57 5.86 5.79
C TRP A 250 -0.08 5.57 5.74
N ILE A 251 0.31 4.28 5.80
CA ILE A 251 1.72 3.87 5.70
C ILE A 251 2.34 4.39 4.40
N CYS A 252 1.63 4.25 3.28
CA CYS A 252 2.06 4.73 1.97
C CYS A 252 2.26 6.26 1.96
N ASN A 253 1.25 7.03 2.40
CA ASN A 253 1.31 8.49 2.46
C ASN A 253 2.47 8.98 3.35
N ILE A 254 2.65 8.37 4.52
CA ILE A 254 3.75 8.67 5.45
C ILE A 254 5.10 8.39 4.77
N TYR A 255 5.27 7.21 4.16
CA TYR A 255 6.50 6.84 3.48
C TYR A 255 6.88 7.85 2.38
N VAL A 256 5.92 8.20 1.53
CA VAL A 256 6.11 9.14 0.41
C VAL A 256 6.34 10.57 0.87
N SER A 257 5.80 10.95 2.03
CA SER A 257 5.99 12.27 2.64
C SER A 257 7.34 12.41 3.35
N ILE A 258 7.77 11.39 4.10
CA ILE A 258 8.99 11.44 4.91
C ILE A 258 10.24 11.15 4.08
N PHE A 259 10.11 10.30 3.05
CA PHE A 259 11.22 9.90 2.18
C PHE A 259 10.99 10.33 0.71
N PRO A 260 10.83 11.64 0.45
CA PRO A 260 10.47 12.14 -0.88
C PRO A 260 11.52 11.82 -1.96
N GLN A 261 12.78 11.59 -1.58
CA GLN A 261 13.84 11.17 -2.50
C GLN A 261 13.51 9.86 -3.23
N ASN A 262 12.72 8.98 -2.61
CA ASN A 262 12.35 7.70 -3.22
C ASN A 262 11.37 7.86 -4.38
N ARG A 263 10.73 9.03 -4.54
CA ARG A 263 9.86 9.35 -5.68
C ARG A 263 10.60 9.41 -7.01
N GLY A 264 11.90 9.71 -6.98
CA GLY A 264 12.76 9.72 -8.16
C GLY A 264 13.47 8.39 -8.41
N ALA A 265 13.28 7.38 -7.56
CA ALA A 265 13.98 6.11 -7.71
C ALA A 265 13.61 5.43 -9.03
N THR A 266 14.61 4.91 -9.74
CA THR A 266 14.38 4.13 -10.96
C THR A 266 13.98 2.69 -10.66
N ALA A 267 14.26 2.20 -9.46
CA ALA A 267 13.89 0.85 -9.04
C ALA A 267 13.73 0.75 -7.52
N GLY A 268 13.00 -0.27 -7.06
CA GLY A 268 13.03 -0.72 -5.66
C GLY A 268 12.23 0.13 -4.67
N ALA A 269 11.85 1.37 -4.98
CA ALA A 269 11.06 2.21 -4.07
C ALA A 269 9.68 1.62 -3.75
N ALA A 270 8.95 1.11 -4.77
CA ALA A 270 7.67 0.45 -4.57
C ALA A 270 7.82 -0.86 -3.76
N HIS A 271 8.88 -1.63 -4.03
CA HIS A 271 9.19 -2.84 -3.27
C HIS A 271 9.54 -2.54 -1.80
N LEU A 272 10.33 -1.50 -1.53
CA LEU A 272 10.61 -1.05 -0.17
C LEU A 272 9.31 -0.64 0.55
N ALA A 273 8.47 0.16 -0.09
CA ALA A 273 7.17 0.58 0.47
C ALA A 273 6.26 -0.63 0.76
N THR A 274 6.26 -1.62 -0.13
CA THR A 274 5.54 -2.89 0.06
C THR A 274 6.06 -3.65 1.28
N ASN A 275 7.38 -3.79 1.44
CA ASN A 275 7.97 -4.50 2.59
C ASN A 275 7.77 -3.74 3.92
N ILE A 276 7.80 -2.40 3.90
CA ILE A 276 7.41 -1.59 5.07
C ILE A 276 5.96 -1.88 5.45
N THR A 277 5.06 -1.87 4.46
CA THR A 277 3.64 -2.17 4.68
C THR A 277 3.49 -3.57 5.27
N HIS A 278 4.08 -4.59 4.65
CA HIS A 278 4.03 -5.98 5.13
C HIS A 278 4.57 -6.15 6.55
N LEU A 279 5.69 -5.52 6.87
CA LEU A 279 6.28 -5.57 8.20
C LEU A 279 5.31 -5.02 9.26
N ILE A 280 4.69 -3.87 8.97
CA ILE A 280 3.78 -3.17 9.90
C ILE A 280 2.43 -3.87 10.00
N THR A 281 1.86 -4.31 8.87
CA THR A 281 0.51 -4.91 8.81
C THR A 281 0.51 -6.43 8.99
N SER A 282 1.64 -7.03 9.37
CA SER A 282 1.69 -8.45 9.71
C SER A 282 0.83 -8.76 10.94
N ASP A 283 0.31 -9.98 11.03
CA ASP A 283 -0.44 -10.44 12.21
C ASP A 283 0.39 -10.31 13.49
N VAL A 284 1.70 -10.50 13.41
CA VAL A 284 2.59 -10.35 14.56
C VAL A 284 2.66 -8.89 15.04
N SER A 285 2.93 -7.95 14.14
CA SER A 285 3.07 -6.53 14.49
C SER A 285 1.74 -5.94 14.97
N LEU A 286 0.64 -6.21 14.26
CA LEU A 286 -0.68 -5.69 14.62
C LEU A 286 -1.22 -6.34 15.90
N ALA A 287 -1.00 -7.64 16.13
CA ALA A 287 -1.37 -8.27 17.40
C ALA A 287 -0.59 -7.70 18.58
N PHE A 288 0.71 -7.42 18.38
CA PHE A 288 1.54 -6.82 19.42
C PHE A 288 1.01 -5.42 19.79
N ILE A 289 0.66 -4.61 18.79
CA ILE A 289 0.01 -3.30 18.99
C ILE A 289 -1.36 -3.46 19.67
N ALA A 290 -2.19 -4.40 19.22
CA ALA A 290 -3.51 -4.71 19.79
C ALA A 290 -3.45 -5.04 21.28
N SER A 291 -2.37 -5.72 21.71
CA SER A 291 -2.17 -6.10 23.11
C SER A 291 -2.04 -4.90 24.05
N PHE A 292 -1.54 -3.76 23.54
CA PHE A 292 -1.42 -2.52 24.32
C PHE A 292 -2.78 -1.89 24.67
N PHE A 293 -3.83 -2.31 23.96
CA PHE A 293 -5.20 -1.80 24.09
C PHE A 293 -6.13 -2.78 24.79
N SER A 294 -5.63 -3.94 25.21
CA SER A 294 -6.42 -5.00 25.84
C SER A 294 -7.64 -5.42 25.01
N LEU A 295 -7.52 -5.47 23.68
CA LEU A 295 -8.63 -5.79 22.77
C LEU A 295 -9.20 -7.21 22.94
N SER A 296 -8.47 -8.11 23.61
CA SER A 296 -8.99 -9.43 24.02
C SER A 296 -10.20 -9.34 24.96
N SER A 297 -10.40 -8.21 25.64
CA SER A 297 -11.59 -7.95 26.47
C SER A 297 -12.88 -7.75 25.67
N TYR A 298 -12.76 -7.50 24.36
CA TYR A 298 -13.90 -7.39 23.43
C TYR A 298 -14.23 -8.71 22.74
N PHE A 299 -13.46 -9.78 22.98
CA PHE A 299 -13.78 -11.07 22.39
C PHE A 299 -15.09 -11.61 22.98
N ASP A 300 -15.77 -12.49 22.25
CA ASP A 300 -16.91 -13.21 22.79
C ASP A 300 -16.51 -13.99 24.05
N VAL A 301 -17.40 -14.08 25.04
CA VAL A 301 -17.11 -14.71 26.33
C VAL A 301 -16.83 -16.22 26.21
N GLU A 302 -17.33 -16.84 25.14
CA GLU A 302 -17.09 -18.26 24.81
C GLU A 302 -15.76 -18.47 24.08
N ASP A 303 -15.07 -17.40 23.63
CA ASP A 303 -13.77 -17.51 22.99
C ASP A 303 -12.67 -17.83 24.02
N ALA A 304 -11.84 -18.84 23.72
CA ALA A 304 -10.78 -19.33 24.61
C ALA A 304 -9.69 -18.28 24.94
N ASP A 305 -9.64 -17.17 24.22
CA ASP A 305 -8.72 -16.05 24.43
C ASP A 305 -9.41 -14.78 24.95
N PHE A 306 -10.68 -14.88 25.38
CA PHE A 306 -11.38 -13.79 26.06
C PHE A 306 -10.61 -13.32 27.30
N ASN A 307 -10.45 -11.99 27.43
CA ASN A 307 -9.67 -11.35 28.49
C ASN A 307 -8.24 -11.90 28.65
N SER A 308 -7.66 -12.48 27.59
CA SER A 308 -6.32 -13.03 27.68
C SER A 308 -5.31 -11.91 27.95
N THR A 309 -4.52 -12.10 29.01
CA THR A 309 -3.38 -11.25 29.39
C THR A 309 -2.05 -11.82 28.90
N ARG A 310 -2.11 -12.90 28.11
CA ARG A 310 -0.91 -13.57 27.59
C ARG A 310 -0.13 -12.60 26.68
N PRO A 311 1.19 -12.47 26.87
CA PRO A 311 2.01 -11.66 25.97
C PRO A 311 2.03 -12.29 24.59
N VAL A 312 1.97 -11.47 23.55
CA VAL A 312 2.12 -11.91 22.16
C VAL A 312 3.57 -12.35 21.94
N ARG A 313 3.77 -13.61 21.55
CA ARG A 313 5.10 -14.21 21.36
C ARG A 313 5.46 -14.25 19.88
N TRP A 314 6.64 -13.76 19.52
CA TRP A 314 7.06 -13.71 18.13
C TRP A 314 7.64 -15.05 17.64
N ALA A 315 8.58 -15.65 18.37
CA ALA A 315 9.09 -17.00 18.15
C ALA A 315 9.87 -17.48 19.37
N LEU A 316 9.31 -18.44 20.12
CA LEU A 316 10.10 -19.36 20.94
C LEU A 316 10.07 -20.71 20.23
N PRO A 317 11.02 -21.63 20.47
CA PRO A 317 10.85 -23.03 20.08
C PRO A 317 9.63 -23.57 20.85
N LEU A 318 8.46 -23.46 20.22
CA LEU A 318 7.19 -23.91 20.74
C LEU A 318 6.88 -25.26 20.11
N HIS A 319 6.22 -26.12 20.88
CA HIS A 319 5.60 -27.32 20.33
C HIS A 319 4.63 -26.91 19.19
N PRO A 320 4.52 -27.67 18.08
CA PRO A 320 3.70 -27.28 16.92
C PRO A 320 2.26 -26.89 17.27
N ALA A 321 1.62 -27.61 18.20
CA ALA A 321 0.28 -27.27 18.68
C ALA A 321 0.22 -25.89 19.36
N THR A 322 1.23 -25.55 20.17
CA THR A 322 1.34 -24.24 20.82
C THR A 322 1.62 -23.15 19.79
N GLN A 323 2.42 -23.44 18.76
CA GLN A 323 2.66 -22.52 17.66
C GLN A 323 1.37 -22.20 16.88
N ALA A 324 0.55 -23.22 16.59
CA ALA A 324 -0.75 -23.03 15.93
C ALA A 324 -1.71 -22.18 16.78
N ARG A 325 -1.80 -22.46 18.10
CA ARG A 325 -2.61 -21.65 19.02
C ARG A 325 -2.10 -20.21 19.16
N GLU A 326 -0.79 -20.00 19.11
CA GLU A 326 -0.19 -18.66 19.14
C GLU A 326 -0.42 -17.90 17.83
N ALA A 327 -0.35 -18.58 16.68
CA ALA A 327 -0.71 -17.98 15.40
C ALA A 327 -2.18 -17.56 15.37
N ALA A 328 -3.11 -18.43 15.80
CA ALA A 328 -4.54 -18.13 15.84
C ALA A 328 -4.85 -16.93 16.75
N TYR A 329 -4.23 -16.84 17.93
CA TYR A 329 -4.42 -15.68 18.81
C TYR A 329 -3.89 -14.37 18.22
N ARG A 330 -2.71 -14.41 17.59
CA ARG A 330 -2.15 -13.24 16.89
C ARG A 330 -3.09 -12.76 15.79
N THR A 331 -3.57 -13.68 14.97
CA THR A 331 -4.61 -13.38 13.98
C THR A 331 -5.83 -12.70 14.61
N LYS A 332 -6.40 -13.24 15.69
CA LYS A 332 -7.59 -12.66 16.32
C LYS A 332 -7.35 -11.24 16.84
N LEU A 333 -6.21 -11.01 17.50
CA LEU A 333 -5.82 -9.68 17.97
C LEU A 333 -5.57 -8.69 16.82
N SER A 334 -4.89 -9.13 15.76
CA SER A 334 -4.65 -8.35 14.55
C SER A 334 -5.99 -7.89 13.93
N LEU A 335 -6.93 -8.82 13.75
CA LEU A 335 -8.27 -8.52 13.24
C LEU A 335 -9.06 -7.60 14.17
N ALA A 336 -8.99 -7.80 15.49
CA ALA A 336 -9.64 -6.92 16.46
C ALA A 336 -9.08 -5.49 16.41
N PHE A 337 -7.78 -5.32 16.24
CA PHE A 337 -7.17 -4.00 16.05
C PHE A 337 -7.65 -3.34 14.76
N GLN A 338 -7.69 -4.08 13.65
CA GLN A 338 -8.23 -3.56 12.40
C GLN A 338 -9.72 -3.19 12.55
N ALA A 339 -10.54 -4.02 13.19
CA ALA A 339 -11.94 -3.70 13.45
C ALA A 339 -12.09 -2.42 14.28
N ALA A 340 -11.27 -2.23 15.32
CA ALA A 340 -11.24 -1.01 16.13
C ALA A 340 -10.88 0.23 15.30
N VAL A 341 -9.89 0.13 14.41
CA VAL A 341 -9.54 1.21 13.46
C VAL A 341 -10.70 1.51 12.52
N GLY A 342 -11.38 0.47 12.01
CA GLY A 342 -12.56 0.63 11.17
C GLY A 342 -13.67 1.37 11.90
N TRP A 343 -14.01 0.95 13.12
CA TRP A 343 -14.99 1.63 13.97
C TRP A 343 -14.62 3.09 14.22
N PHE A 344 -13.35 3.38 14.46
CA PHE A 344 -12.88 4.76 14.65
C PHE A 344 -13.10 5.61 13.39
N TYR A 345 -12.73 5.09 12.23
CA TYR A 345 -12.96 5.78 10.96
C TYR A 345 -14.44 6.07 10.72
N PHE A 346 -15.34 5.12 10.98
CA PHE A 346 -16.78 5.34 10.80
C PHE A 346 -17.39 6.31 11.79
N ARG A 347 -16.82 6.43 13.00
CA ARG A 347 -17.26 7.41 13.98
C ARG A 347 -16.84 8.83 13.59
N ASP A 348 -15.58 8.99 13.16
CA ASP A 348 -15.00 10.28 12.80
C ASP A 348 -13.85 10.08 11.78
N PRO A 349 -14.14 10.18 10.47
CA PRO A 349 -13.15 9.94 9.41
C PRO A 349 -11.96 10.89 9.47
N ASP A 350 -12.19 12.17 9.81
CA ASP A 350 -11.15 13.19 9.83
C ASP A 350 -10.21 12.97 11.02
N ALA A 351 -10.76 12.72 12.21
CA ALA A 351 -9.96 12.38 13.39
C ALA A 351 -9.21 11.06 13.20
N ALA A 352 -9.81 10.06 12.56
CA ALA A 352 -9.15 8.81 12.25
C ALA A 352 -8.00 8.99 11.24
N GLN A 353 -8.15 9.87 10.25
CA GLN A 353 -7.11 10.19 9.28
C GLN A 353 -5.90 10.88 9.93
N GLU A 354 -6.15 11.87 10.79
CA GLU A 354 -5.11 12.55 11.57
C GLU A 354 -4.42 11.56 12.51
N TRP A 355 -5.21 10.79 13.26
CA TRP A 355 -4.72 9.78 14.17
C TRP A 355 -3.86 8.73 13.47
N GLY A 356 -4.33 8.16 12.36
CA GLY A 356 -3.63 7.13 11.61
C GLY A 356 -2.27 7.64 11.10
N THR A 357 -2.26 8.86 10.56
CA THR A 357 -1.01 9.52 10.15
C THR A 357 -0.04 9.64 11.32
N ARG A 358 -0.49 10.17 12.47
CA ARG A 358 0.34 10.36 13.67
C ARG A 358 0.81 9.04 14.29
N PHE A 359 -0.09 8.06 14.37
CA PHE A 359 0.13 6.76 14.99
C PHE A 359 1.15 5.92 14.21
N PHE A 360 1.00 5.84 12.89
CA PHE A 360 1.88 5.03 12.07
C PHE A 360 3.21 5.72 11.72
N THR A 361 3.32 7.06 11.82
CA THR A 361 4.56 7.79 11.51
C THR A 361 5.82 7.22 12.17
N PRO A 362 5.88 7.06 13.50
CA PRO A 362 7.07 6.51 14.15
C PRO A 362 7.36 5.06 13.72
N ILE A 363 6.33 4.27 13.42
CA ILE A 363 6.45 2.87 12.99
C ILE A 363 7.01 2.79 11.57
N VAL A 364 6.55 3.64 10.66
CA VAL A 364 7.06 3.73 9.27
C VAL A 364 8.51 4.17 9.25
N ILE A 365 8.87 5.20 10.03
CA ILE A 365 10.27 5.65 10.14
C ILE A 365 11.16 4.50 10.62
N LYS A 366 10.76 3.80 11.69
CA LYS A 366 11.54 2.67 12.22
C LYS A 366 11.67 1.54 11.22
N SER A 367 10.57 1.13 10.59
CA SER A 367 10.52 0.07 9.58
C SER A 367 11.41 0.38 8.38
N TYR A 368 11.37 1.62 7.88
CA TYR A 368 12.25 2.09 6.81
C TYR A 368 13.72 1.89 7.19
N HIS A 369 14.15 2.41 8.35
CA HIS A 369 15.53 2.30 8.80
C HIS A 369 16.00 0.86 9.01
N LEU A 370 15.13 -0.03 9.49
CA LEU A 370 15.47 -1.44 9.64
C LEU A 370 15.64 -2.14 8.29
N LEU A 371 14.78 -1.84 7.31
CA LEU A 371 14.82 -2.50 6.00
C LEU A 371 16.00 -2.01 5.15
N VAL A 372 16.26 -0.71 5.06
CA VAL A 372 17.33 -0.16 4.21
C VAL A 372 18.75 -0.52 4.67
N GLN A 373 18.91 -1.09 5.86
CA GLN A 373 20.18 -1.68 6.31
C GLN A 373 20.58 -2.89 5.47
N ASN A 374 19.61 -3.60 4.87
CA ASN A 374 19.88 -4.68 3.94
C ASN A 374 19.87 -4.12 2.50
N PRO A 375 20.97 -4.27 1.73
CA PRO A 375 21.07 -3.79 0.36
C PRO A 375 19.94 -4.25 -0.58
N CYS A 376 19.29 -5.39 -0.31
CA CYS A 376 18.20 -5.88 -1.17
C CYS A 376 16.93 -5.01 -1.11
N TYR A 377 16.79 -4.14 -0.10
CA TYR A 377 15.65 -3.24 0.04
C TYR A 377 15.97 -1.79 -0.33
N GLN A 378 17.21 -1.48 -0.74
CA GLN A 378 17.60 -0.10 -1.06
C GLN A 378 17.05 0.31 -2.44
N PRO A 379 16.33 1.45 -2.54
CA PRO A 379 15.91 1.99 -3.82
C PRO A 379 17.11 2.42 -4.67
N VAL A 380 17.02 2.23 -5.98
CA VAL A 380 18.04 2.72 -6.92
C VAL A 380 17.71 4.15 -7.28
N LEU A 381 18.45 5.09 -6.71
CA LEU A 381 18.28 6.51 -7.01
C LEU A 381 19.03 6.88 -8.31
N PRO A 382 18.50 7.84 -9.11
CA PRO A 382 19.21 8.36 -10.27
C PRO A 382 20.57 8.90 -9.83
N ARG A 383 21.61 8.64 -10.63
CA ARG A 383 22.90 9.29 -10.39
C ARG A 383 22.67 10.80 -10.47
N PRO A 384 23.16 11.59 -9.50
CA PRO A 384 23.18 13.03 -9.65
C PRO A 384 23.82 13.32 -11.01
N LYS A 385 23.16 14.11 -11.86
CA LYS A 385 23.82 14.61 -13.07
C LYS A 385 25.08 15.29 -12.55
N GLU A 386 26.26 14.72 -12.83
CA GLU A 386 27.51 15.38 -12.52
C GLU A 386 27.38 16.76 -13.14
N THR A 387 27.24 17.78 -12.29
CA THR A 387 27.31 19.16 -12.73
C THR A 387 28.68 19.23 -13.35
N ARG A 388 28.76 19.16 -14.69
CA ARG A 388 29.98 19.44 -15.42
C ARG A 388 30.34 20.84 -14.95
N GLN A 389 31.27 20.92 -13.98
CA GLN A 389 31.86 22.19 -13.65
C GLN A 389 32.31 22.74 -14.99
N PRO A 390 31.86 23.94 -15.39
CA PRO A 390 32.30 24.53 -16.63
C PRO A 390 33.81 24.42 -16.60
N MET A 391 34.35 23.61 -17.52
CA MET A 391 35.76 23.33 -17.62
C MET A 391 36.40 24.70 -17.68
N ARG A 392 36.99 25.16 -16.56
CA ARG A 392 37.64 26.46 -16.49
C ARG A 392 38.65 26.38 -17.60
N THR A 393 38.37 27.09 -18.70
CA THR A 393 39.33 27.33 -19.74
C THR A 393 40.54 27.89 -19.01
N MET A 394 41.59 27.08 -18.92
CA MET A 394 42.91 27.55 -18.52
C MET A 394 43.39 28.46 -19.64
N THR A 395 42.84 29.67 -19.70
CA THR A 395 43.49 30.80 -20.34
C THR A 395 44.72 31.11 -19.51
N ASN A 396 45.86 30.68 -20.06
CA ASN A 396 47.18 31.25 -19.90
C ASN A 396 47.17 32.66 -19.29
N LEU A 397 47.80 32.83 -18.13
CA LEU A 397 48.64 33.98 -17.79
C LEU A 397 49.18 33.83 -16.36
N GLN A 398 50.40 33.32 -16.25
CA GLN A 398 51.52 34.07 -15.63
C GLN A 398 52.78 33.20 -15.62
N ARG A 399 53.71 33.54 -16.51
CA ARG A 399 55.12 33.16 -16.41
C ARG A 399 55.65 33.66 -15.07
N ARG A 400 56.11 32.76 -14.21
CA ARG A 400 56.98 33.13 -13.07
C ARG A 400 58.44 33.18 -13.56
N PRO A 401 59.24 34.17 -13.14
CA PRO A 401 60.66 34.18 -13.43
C PRO A 401 61.38 33.09 -12.62
N VAL A 402 62.33 32.44 -13.29
CA VAL A 402 63.31 31.53 -12.69
C VAL A 402 64.27 32.36 -11.84
N HIS A 403 64.17 32.24 -10.51
CA HIS A 403 65.27 32.64 -9.63
C HIS A 403 66.19 31.44 -9.44
N LEU A 404 67.39 31.54 -10.02
CA LEU A 404 68.56 30.75 -9.68
C LEU A 404 68.96 31.08 -8.24
N GLU A 405 68.88 30.10 -7.35
CA GLU A 405 69.51 30.20 -6.04
C GLU A 405 70.49 29.03 -5.85
N GLN A 406 71.68 29.42 -5.42
CA GLN A 406 72.92 28.67 -5.47
C GLN A 406 72.96 27.57 -4.41
N GLN A 407 73.53 26.43 -4.82
CA GLN A 407 73.92 25.31 -3.98
C GLN A 407 74.91 25.72 -2.87
N ARG A 408 74.74 25.15 -1.66
CA ARG A 408 75.85 24.75 -0.76
C ARG A 408 75.47 23.50 0.06
N PRO A 409 76.48 22.72 0.55
CA PRO A 409 76.38 21.27 0.65
C PRO A 409 76.04 20.73 2.05
N THR A 410 75.72 19.43 2.05
CA THR A 410 75.46 18.45 3.14
C THR A 410 76.38 18.55 4.37
N PRO A 411 75.97 17.95 5.50
CA PRO A 411 76.57 16.66 5.84
C PRO A 411 75.60 15.60 6.41
N TRP A 412 76.07 14.38 6.24
CA TRP A 412 75.61 13.08 6.76
C TRP A 412 75.36 13.06 8.27
N CYS A 413 74.40 12.23 8.74
CA CYS A 413 74.67 11.22 9.78
C CYS A 413 73.48 10.28 10.02
N TYR A 414 73.86 9.03 10.31
CA TYR A 414 73.07 7.86 10.67
C TYR A 414 72.22 8.04 11.94
N SER A 415 71.07 7.36 11.98
CA SER A 415 70.62 6.44 13.06
C SER A 415 69.43 5.63 12.57
#